data_AF-A0A6N2EA79-F1
#
_entry.id   AF-A0A6N2EA79-F1
#
_cell.length_a   1.000
_cell.length_b   1.000
_cell.length_c   1.000
_cell.angle_alpha   90.00
_cell.angle_beta   90.00
_cell.angle_gamma   90.00
#
_symmetry.space_group_name_H-M   'P 1'
#
loop_
_entity.id
_entity.type
_entity.pdbx_description
1 polymer ?
#
loop_
_entity_poly.entity_id
_entity_poly.type
_entity_poly.pdbx_seq_one_letter_code
_entity_poly.pdbx_strand_id
1 'polypeptide(L)'
;MQLYSCRERRGDEGTRPSPAGTNRATLGRAVRPSPLSGCPEPEPGPRAGNGAPAMPSPTVRCHAGVLPAILSLALAALAIPALAQPAEPGQRAQRGPGLPNPDIMEFTNERRWTFRARVEVRSWFERRPPDDRMPEIDHWRIETAAVIFPAPNTSASHRTDISSIRGEMRFDGHRVADAPDAYLEDVAAGAGYIRFGFVAPNREPITSREMTLQLDIPMRSYRTVYNDQVAERVPWWKEDLPDDLKRVMEPQPFIEFDPGIGPNRPYDTGPVDRLIAEWTDGASIDRVKSSMRPAVLAKFLAGRVAEHYTPSGNGLLFNHAGQLEAIEVFGPTVAAREARGTPFDMATLLASVYRRVGIPARVVIGFDVHEQRGERERGVGLRRSGSAVPLRSWVEFALYDERDGSVTWIPVDPQRMRRVSSRMPRNFWQRPVRFFGSHNELDGVAPIAFHFFPPTTVRSHGQSGMPALWGWLITPTPPDRAVQALILSVSSTPITAEDQRRERGQHRERE
;
A
#
# COMPACT_ATOMS: atom_id res chain seq x y z
N MET A 1 -0.61 25.80 7.48
CA MET A 1 -0.19 26.74 6.42
C MET A 1 -1.14 26.58 5.26
N GLN A 2 -2.13 27.47 5.15
CA GLN A 2 -3.09 27.48 4.04
C GLN A 2 -2.55 28.37 2.93
N LEU A 3 -2.47 27.87 1.71
CA LEU A 3 -2.30 28.70 0.52
C LEU A 3 -3.35 28.34 -0.53
N TYR A 4 -3.89 29.41 -1.09
CA TYR A 4 -5.01 29.55 -1.99
C TYR A 4 -4.76 28.93 -3.37
N SER A 5 -5.84 28.44 -4.00
CA SER A 5 -5.91 28.22 -5.46
C SER A 5 -7.08 29.03 -6.01
N CYS A 6 -6.75 30.13 -6.67
CA CYS A 6 -7.67 30.96 -7.44
C CYS A 6 -7.46 30.60 -8.91
N ARG A 7 -8.49 30.06 -9.58
CA ARG A 7 -8.41 29.68 -11.01
C ARG A 7 -9.30 30.62 -11.81
N GLU A 8 -8.65 31.52 -12.57
CA GLU A 8 -9.29 32.41 -13.53
C GLU A 8 -9.93 31.62 -14.69
N ARG A 9 -11.17 31.98 -15.03
CA ARG A 9 -11.86 31.56 -16.25
C ARG A 9 -11.58 32.60 -17.34
N ARG A 10 -11.01 32.18 -18.47
CA ARG A 10 -11.06 32.94 -19.73
C ARG A 10 -12.35 32.58 -20.46
N GLY A 11 -13.05 33.61 -20.91
CA GLY A 11 -14.25 33.50 -21.75
C GLY A 11 -13.88 33.30 -23.22
N ASP A 12 -14.69 32.49 -23.90
CA ASP A 12 -14.75 32.39 -25.35
C ASP A 12 -16.09 32.97 -25.80
N GLU A 13 -16.03 34.07 -26.56
CA GLU A 13 -17.12 34.56 -27.40
C GLU A 13 -16.85 34.09 -28.84
N GLY A 14 -17.86 33.48 -29.46
CA GLY A 14 -17.77 33.02 -30.84
C GLY A 14 -19.10 32.55 -31.40
N THR A 15 -19.97 33.50 -31.70
CA THR A 15 -21.29 33.31 -32.33
C THR A 15 -21.16 33.03 -33.84
N ARG A 16 -21.94 32.09 -34.39
CA ARG A 16 -22.59 32.11 -35.73
C ARG A 16 -23.49 30.86 -35.95
N PRO A 17 -24.46 30.89 -36.89
CA PRO A 17 -25.80 30.39 -36.64
C PRO A 17 -26.17 29.07 -37.35
N SER A 18 -27.18 28.38 -36.80
CA SER A 18 -27.91 27.27 -37.41
C SER A 18 -28.87 27.72 -38.51
N PRO A 19 -29.22 26.83 -39.47
CA PRO A 19 -30.50 26.85 -40.14
C PRO A 19 -31.48 25.81 -39.58
N ALA A 20 -32.75 26.15 -39.80
CA ALA A 20 -33.98 25.55 -39.33
C ALA A 20 -34.20 24.07 -39.73
N GLY A 21 -34.93 23.37 -38.87
CA GLY A 21 -35.56 22.08 -39.16
C GLY A 21 -36.73 21.83 -38.20
N THR A 22 -37.91 22.17 -38.66
CA THR A 22 -39.22 22.04 -38.02
C THR A 22 -39.59 20.58 -37.76
N ASN A 23 -40.12 20.25 -36.57
CA ASN A 23 -41.32 19.41 -36.46
C ASN A 23 -42.01 19.45 -35.08
N ARG A 24 -43.34 19.54 -35.17
CA ARG A 24 -44.38 19.63 -34.14
C ARG A 24 -44.50 18.35 -33.29
N ALA A 25 -44.55 18.50 -31.98
CA ALA A 25 -45.75 18.34 -31.11
C ALA A 25 -45.98 16.95 -30.49
N THR A 26 -45.83 16.84 -29.18
CA THR A 26 -46.95 16.46 -28.27
C THR A 26 -46.65 16.85 -26.82
N LEU A 27 -47.67 17.40 -26.17
CA LEU A 27 -47.66 18.02 -24.84
C LEU A 27 -47.66 16.98 -23.72
N GLY A 28 -46.74 17.11 -22.77
CA GLY A 28 -46.76 16.48 -21.45
C GLY A 28 -46.62 17.55 -20.37
N ARG A 29 -47.67 17.71 -19.57
CA ARG A 29 -47.93 18.79 -18.60
C ARG A 29 -47.01 18.69 -17.38
N ALA A 30 -46.10 19.65 -17.20
CA ALA A 30 -45.25 19.76 -16.00
C ALA A 30 -45.93 20.61 -14.92
N VAL A 31 -45.95 20.07 -13.71
CA VAL A 31 -46.45 20.68 -12.46
C VAL A 31 -45.45 21.72 -11.96
N ARG A 32 -45.92 22.94 -11.67
CA ARG A 32 -45.15 24.02 -11.04
C ARG A 32 -44.94 23.71 -9.55
N PRO A 33 -43.73 23.90 -8.98
CA PRO A 33 -43.58 24.11 -7.55
C PRO A 33 -43.74 25.59 -7.19
N SER A 34 -44.47 25.83 -6.11
CA SER A 34 -44.64 27.12 -5.44
C SER A 34 -43.34 27.63 -4.80
N PRO A 35 -43.17 28.95 -4.62
CA PRO A 35 -41.98 29.54 -4.02
C PRO A 35 -42.00 29.38 -2.49
N LEU A 36 -40.86 28.96 -1.93
CA LEU A 36 -40.62 28.95 -0.49
C LEU A 36 -40.04 30.28 -0.02
N SER A 37 -40.52 30.68 1.15
CA SER A 37 -40.24 31.90 1.90
C SER A 37 -38.77 32.23 2.14
N GLY A 38 -38.52 33.53 2.27
CA GLY A 38 -37.22 34.13 2.49
C GLY A 38 -36.58 33.84 3.85
N CYS A 39 -35.25 33.92 3.86
CA CYS A 39 -34.44 34.11 5.05
C CYS A 39 -33.96 35.57 5.08
N PRO A 40 -33.93 36.22 6.26
CA PRO A 40 -33.49 37.60 6.40
C PRO A 40 -31.96 37.73 6.33
N GLU A 41 -31.56 38.83 5.73
CA GLU A 41 -30.20 39.36 5.60
C GLU A 41 -29.67 39.82 6.98
N PRO A 42 -28.41 39.51 7.36
CA PRO A 42 -27.87 40.00 8.63
C PRO A 42 -27.35 41.44 8.50
N GLU A 43 -27.77 42.29 9.44
CA GLU A 43 -27.35 43.68 9.60
C GLU A 43 -25.83 43.83 9.85
N PRO A 44 -25.21 44.94 9.39
CA PRO A 44 -23.80 45.23 9.65
C PRO A 44 -23.62 45.84 11.06
N GLY A 45 -22.88 45.12 11.91
CA GLY A 45 -22.49 45.59 13.24
C GLY A 45 -21.44 46.72 13.22
N PRO A 46 -21.35 47.53 14.30
CA PRO A 46 -20.69 48.82 14.30
C PRO A 46 -19.16 48.73 14.42
N ARG A 47 -18.48 49.69 13.77
CA ARG A 47 -17.06 50.00 13.94
C ARG A 47 -16.81 50.58 15.34
N ALA A 48 -16.01 49.89 16.14
CA ALA A 48 -15.37 50.45 17.33
C ALA A 48 -13.89 50.72 17.03
N GLY A 49 -13.47 51.96 17.23
CA GLY A 49 -12.09 52.42 17.09
C GLY A 49 -11.31 52.39 18.40
N ASN A 50 -10.01 52.65 18.22
CA ASN A 50 -9.02 53.15 19.17
C ASN A 50 -8.49 52.22 20.27
N GLY A 51 -7.22 51.86 20.11
CA GLY A 51 -6.15 52.32 21.03
C GLY A 51 -5.86 51.45 22.25
N ALA A 52 -4.76 50.70 22.19
CA ALA A 52 -4.01 50.26 23.38
C ALA A 52 -2.54 49.95 23.01
N PRO A 53 -1.61 50.04 23.99
CA PRO A 53 -0.23 50.50 23.77
C PRO A 53 0.79 49.39 23.50
N ALA A 54 1.95 49.81 23.02
CA ALA A 54 3.14 48.98 22.80
C ALA A 54 3.63 48.33 24.11
N MET A 55 3.82 47.01 24.06
CA MET A 55 4.50 46.24 25.11
C MET A 55 6.03 46.30 24.90
N PRO A 56 6.82 46.41 25.97
CA PRO A 56 8.28 46.53 25.88
C PRO A 56 8.96 45.19 25.58
N SER A 57 9.97 45.26 24.71
CA SER A 57 10.92 44.18 24.44
C SER A 57 11.71 43.81 25.71
N PRO A 58 11.91 42.52 26.02
CA PRO A 58 12.81 42.13 27.08
C PRO A 58 14.28 42.31 26.64
N THR A 59 14.93 43.32 27.20
CA THR A 59 16.39 43.46 27.25
C THR A 59 16.99 42.30 28.06
N VAL A 60 17.70 41.38 27.38
CA VAL A 60 18.56 40.41 28.05
C VAL A 60 19.94 41.05 28.23
N ARG A 61 20.32 41.25 29.49
CA ARG A 61 21.65 41.72 29.91
C ARG A 61 22.68 40.60 29.67
N CYS A 62 23.69 40.87 28.86
CA CYS A 62 24.92 40.08 28.80
C CYS A 62 25.77 40.38 30.04
N HIS A 63 25.91 39.41 30.95
CA HIS A 63 26.98 39.42 31.93
C HIS A 63 28.18 38.66 31.34
N ALA A 64 29.28 39.38 31.16
CA ALA A 64 30.60 38.83 30.94
C ALA A 64 31.10 38.20 32.25
N GLY A 65 31.43 36.91 32.19
CA GLY A 65 32.04 36.16 33.28
C GLY A 65 33.00 35.13 32.69
N VAL A 66 34.29 35.43 32.83
CA VAL A 66 35.45 34.61 32.43
C VAL A 66 35.62 33.45 33.42
N LEU A 67 35.81 32.22 32.91
CA LEU A 67 36.84 31.24 33.33
C LEU A 67 36.69 29.92 32.53
N PRO A 68 37.80 29.18 32.29
CA PRO A 68 37.88 28.14 31.27
C PRO A 68 37.52 26.77 31.84
N ALA A 69 36.65 26.04 31.15
CA ALA A 69 36.44 24.61 31.37
C ALA A 69 36.76 23.86 30.08
N ILE A 70 37.80 23.05 30.17
CA ILE A 70 38.27 22.09 29.18
C ILE A 70 37.10 21.18 28.82
N LEU A 71 36.55 21.34 27.62
CA LEU A 71 35.55 20.44 27.06
C LEU A 71 36.24 19.55 26.02
N SER A 72 36.53 18.33 26.44
CA SER A 72 36.96 17.25 25.57
C SER A 72 35.97 17.08 24.42
N LEU A 73 36.46 17.19 23.19
CA LEU A 73 35.77 16.72 21.98
C LEU A 73 35.53 15.21 22.10
N ALA A 74 34.37 14.84 22.63
CA ALA A 74 33.78 13.54 22.32
C ALA A 74 33.09 13.70 20.97
N LEU A 75 33.81 13.38 19.89
CA LEU A 75 33.18 12.98 18.64
C LEU A 75 32.24 11.82 18.99
N ALA A 76 30.94 12.10 19.06
CA ALA A 76 29.92 11.08 18.98
C ALA A 76 30.06 10.45 17.58
N ALA A 77 30.85 9.38 17.52
CA ALA A 77 30.73 8.40 16.45
C ALA A 77 29.27 7.99 16.42
N LEU A 78 28.53 8.48 15.42
CA LEU A 78 27.30 7.87 14.98
C LEU A 78 27.66 6.43 14.66
N ALA A 79 27.47 5.55 15.64
CA ALA A 79 27.31 4.14 15.41
C ALA A 79 26.06 4.01 14.54
N ILE A 80 26.24 4.16 13.23
CA ILE A 80 25.51 3.32 12.29
C ILE A 80 25.66 1.93 12.91
N PRO A 81 24.58 1.27 13.38
CA PRO A 81 24.70 -0.07 13.92
C PRO A 81 25.53 -0.83 12.91
N ALA A 82 26.73 -1.26 13.35
CA ALA A 82 27.74 -1.83 12.49
C ALA A 82 27.02 -2.72 11.51
N LEU A 83 27.15 -2.44 10.19
CA LEU A 83 26.64 -3.27 9.11
C LEU A 83 26.70 -4.70 9.61
N ALA A 84 25.54 -5.23 10.00
CA ALA A 84 25.51 -6.45 10.79
C ALA A 84 26.34 -7.44 10.00
N GLN A 85 27.46 -7.89 10.58
CA GLN A 85 28.23 -8.97 9.98
C GLN A 85 27.20 -10.03 9.63
N PRO A 86 27.17 -10.53 8.38
CA PRO A 86 26.16 -11.48 7.95
C PRO A 86 26.14 -12.57 9.02
N ALA A 87 25.02 -12.64 9.75
CA ALA A 87 24.89 -13.61 10.81
C ALA A 87 25.22 -14.97 10.20
N GLU A 88 26.09 -15.74 10.83
CA GLU A 88 26.29 -17.12 10.42
C GLU A 88 24.90 -17.76 10.29
N PRO A 89 24.60 -18.48 9.19
CA PRO A 89 23.29 -19.07 8.98
C PRO A 89 23.06 -20.18 10.01
N GLY A 90 22.68 -19.77 11.22
CA GLY A 90 22.20 -20.64 12.27
C GLY A 90 20.87 -21.18 11.81
N GLN A 91 20.88 -22.44 11.37
CA GLN A 91 19.69 -23.22 11.00
C GLN A 91 18.77 -23.37 12.22
N ARG A 92 17.99 -22.33 12.53
CA ARG A 92 16.76 -22.51 13.30
C ARG A 92 15.74 -22.97 12.29
N ALA A 93 15.55 -24.28 12.19
CA ALA A 93 14.42 -24.87 11.47
C ALA A 93 13.14 -24.47 12.20
N GLN A 94 12.69 -23.22 12.01
CA GLN A 94 11.34 -22.83 12.32
C GLN A 94 10.45 -23.78 11.51
N ARG A 95 9.56 -24.50 12.18
CA ARG A 95 8.46 -25.17 11.48
C ARG A 95 7.82 -24.09 10.64
N GLY A 96 7.90 -24.22 9.32
CA GLY A 96 7.27 -23.27 8.41
C GLY A 96 5.80 -23.08 8.82
N PRO A 97 5.21 -21.93 8.50
CA PRO A 97 3.81 -21.65 8.83
C PRO A 97 2.96 -22.88 8.48
N GLY A 98 2.16 -23.34 9.44
CA GLY A 98 1.35 -24.54 9.30
C GLY A 98 0.62 -24.52 7.95
N LEU A 99 0.59 -25.65 7.25
CA LEU A 99 -0.12 -25.72 5.98
C LEU A 99 -1.57 -25.25 6.18
N PRO A 100 -2.11 -24.46 5.25
CA PRO A 100 -3.50 -24.00 5.34
C PRO A 100 -4.43 -25.20 5.48
N ASN A 101 -5.45 -25.09 6.32
CA ASN A 101 -6.42 -26.15 6.52
C ASN A 101 -7.24 -26.31 5.22
N PRO A 102 -7.13 -27.46 4.52
CA PRO A 102 -7.78 -27.66 3.23
C PRO A 102 -9.32 -27.72 3.34
N ASP A 103 -9.85 -28.01 4.53
CA ASP A 103 -11.31 -28.02 4.77
C ASP A 103 -11.89 -26.60 4.84
N ILE A 104 -11.05 -25.61 5.17
CA ILE A 104 -11.42 -24.19 5.24
C ILE A 104 -11.21 -23.51 3.89
N MET A 105 -10.07 -23.76 3.24
CA MET A 105 -9.68 -23.12 2.00
C MET A 105 -9.09 -24.11 1.00
N GLU A 106 -9.74 -24.24 -0.15
CA GLU A 106 -9.24 -25.02 -1.29
C GLU A 106 -8.61 -24.09 -2.34
N PHE A 107 -7.45 -24.51 -2.86
CA PHE A 107 -6.74 -23.83 -3.94
C PHE A 107 -6.96 -24.58 -5.26
N THR A 108 -7.54 -23.89 -6.24
CA THR A 108 -7.83 -24.48 -7.55
C THR A 108 -7.23 -23.65 -8.68
N ASN A 109 -7.18 -24.22 -9.88
CA ASN A 109 -6.77 -23.52 -11.11
C ASN A 109 -5.43 -22.78 -11.00
N GLU A 110 -4.37 -23.52 -10.64
CA GLU A 110 -3.00 -22.96 -10.55
C GLU A 110 -2.63 -22.26 -11.86
N ARG A 111 -2.10 -21.04 -11.74
CA ARG A 111 -1.43 -20.33 -12.83
C ARG A 111 -0.03 -19.91 -12.42
N ARG A 112 0.88 -19.94 -13.38
CA ARG A 112 2.28 -19.55 -13.18
C ARG A 112 2.54 -18.19 -13.80
N TRP A 113 3.12 -17.32 -13.00
CA TRP A 113 3.41 -15.94 -13.37
C TRP A 113 4.88 -15.63 -13.16
N THR A 114 5.44 -14.81 -14.03
CA THR A 114 6.68 -14.09 -13.79
C THR A 114 6.30 -12.63 -13.66
N PHE A 115 6.32 -12.13 -12.42
CA PHE A 115 6.18 -10.70 -12.15
C PHE A 115 7.52 -10.03 -12.43
N ARG A 116 7.50 -8.98 -13.25
CA ARG A 116 8.68 -8.16 -13.53
C ARG A 116 8.49 -6.77 -12.99
N ALA A 117 9.47 -6.30 -12.25
CA ALA A 117 9.55 -4.93 -11.79
C ALA A 117 10.82 -4.28 -12.32
N ARG A 118 10.70 -3.03 -12.75
CA ARG A 118 11.84 -2.16 -12.98
C ARG A 118 11.69 -0.89 -12.16
N VAL A 119 12.60 -0.68 -11.24
CA VAL A 119 12.73 0.56 -10.48
C VAL A 119 13.77 1.42 -11.18
N GLU A 120 13.44 2.68 -11.44
CA GLU A 120 14.38 3.69 -11.93
C GLU A 120 14.40 4.84 -10.93
N VAL A 121 15.60 5.30 -10.56
CA VAL A 121 15.79 6.53 -9.80
C VAL A 121 16.78 7.38 -10.56
N ARG A 122 16.44 8.65 -10.80
CA ARG A 122 17.26 9.60 -11.53
C ARG A 122 17.44 10.87 -10.74
N SER A 123 18.56 11.55 -10.95
CA SER A 123 18.78 12.88 -10.39
C SER A 123 17.69 13.85 -10.85
N TRP A 124 17.29 14.74 -9.93
CA TRP A 124 16.39 15.83 -10.25
C TRP A 124 17.13 16.84 -11.14
N PHE A 125 16.44 17.42 -12.12
CA PHE A 125 16.98 18.53 -12.91
C PHE A 125 16.02 19.73 -12.78
N GLU A 126 16.53 20.83 -12.26
CA GLU A 126 15.77 22.09 -12.20
C GLU A 126 16.02 22.87 -13.49
N ARG A 127 15.00 22.97 -14.36
CA ARG A 127 15.01 24.00 -15.41
C ARG A 127 14.72 25.33 -14.72
N ARG A 128 15.68 26.27 -14.75
CA ARG A 128 15.45 27.66 -14.35
C ARG A 128 15.21 28.52 -15.60
N PRO A 129 13.97 28.92 -15.93
CA PRO A 129 13.73 30.00 -16.88
C PRO A 129 13.94 31.36 -16.16
N PRO A 130 14.59 32.38 -16.76
CA PRO A 130 15.16 32.50 -18.10
C PRO A 130 16.69 32.63 -18.10
N ASP A 131 17.39 32.18 -17.04
CA ASP A 131 18.85 32.26 -17.01
C ASP A 131 19.45 31.27 -18.01
N ASP A 132 20.34 31.76 -18.88
CA ASP A 132 21.07 31.02 -19.92
C ASP A 132 22.06 29.97 -19.35
N ARG A 133 21.90 29.58 -18.08
CA ARG A 133 22.75 28.61 -17.39
C ARG A 133 22.29 27.20 -17.75
N MET A 134 23.27 26.33 -18.01
CA MET A 134 22.99 24.91 -18.16
C MET A 134 22.31 24.36 -16.90
N PRO A 135 21.33 23.45 -17.04
CA PRO A 135 20.68 22.84 -15.88
C PRO A 135 21.73 22.14 -15.00
N GLU A 136 21.70 22.47 -13.70
CA GLU A 136 22.50 21.75 -12.71
C GLU A 136 21.89 20.35 -12.55
N ILE A 137 22.73 19.33 -12.75
CA ILE A 137 22.35 17.93 -12.59
C ILE A 137 22.97 17.44 -11.30
N ASP A 138 22.14 17.02 -10.35
CA ASP A 138 22.63 16.45 -9.10
C ASP A 138 23.42 15.17 -9.37
N HIS A 139 24.52 15.02 -8.65
CA HIS A 139 25.37 13.84 -8.65
C HIS A 139 25.37 13.23 -7.26
N TRP A 140 25.16 11.92 -7.18
CA TRP A 140 25.16 11.21 -5.92
C TRP A 140 26.53 10.57 -5.71
N ARG A 141 27.12 10.83 -4.55
CA ARG A 141 28.32 10.13 -4.07
C ARG A 141 27.87 8.88 -3.32
N ILE A 142 28.24 7.70 -3.81
CA ILE A 142 27.75 6.41 -3.32
C ILE A 142 28.94 5.57 -2.85
N GLU A 143 29.03 5.36 -1.53
CA GLU A 143 29.98 4.45 -0.90
C GLU A 143 29.37 3.07 -0.69
N THR A 144 28.12 3.04 -0.20
CA THR A 144 27.29 1.84 -0.14
C THR A 144 25.88 2.17 -0.57
N ALA A 145 25.17 1.17 -1.10
CA ALA A 145 23.75 1.25 -1.36
C ALA A 145 23.05 -0.06 -0.97
N ALA A 146 21.80 0.03 -0.57
CA ALA A 146 20.92 -1.11 -0.37
C ALA A 146 19.55 -0.79 -0.96
N VAL A 147 19.05 -1.63 -1.86
CA VAL A 147 17.66 -1.55 -2.37
C VAL A 147 16.86 -2.69 -1.76
N ILE A 148 15.68 -2.37 -1.24
CA ILE A 148 14.74 -3.31 -0.63
C ILE A 148 13.47 -3.34 -1.48
N PHE A 149 13.12 -4.52 -1.96
CA PHE A 149 11.92 -4.72 -2.78
C PHE A 149 11.06 -5.87 -2.21
N PRO A 150 9.73 -5.72 -2.17
CA PRO A 150 8.85 -6.72 -1.57
C PRO A 150 8.76 -7.96 -2.45
N ALA A 151 8.82 -9.12 -1.81
CA ALA A 151 8.71 -10.44 -2.43
C ALA A 151 8.06 -11.40 -1.41
N PRO A 152 6.76 -11.26 -1.12
CA PRO A 152 6.11 -12.13 -0.15
C PRO A 152 6.25 -13.60 -0.57
N ASN A 153 6.58 -14.48 0.38
CA ASN A 153 6.76 -15.91 0.11
C ASN A 153 5.42 -16.59 -0.20
N THR A 154 4.41 -16.34 0.63
CA THR A 154 3.09 -16.95 0.53
C THR A 154 2.00 -15.96 0.92
N SER A 155 0.85 -16.10 0.27
CA SER A 155 -0.40 -15.46 0.72
C SER A 155 -1.57 -16.43 0.63
N ALA A 156 -2.77 -15.96 0.93
CA ALA A 156 -3.99 -16.75 0.78
C ALA A 156 -4.29 -17.22 -0.64
N SER A 157 -3.55 -16.78 -1.66
CA SER A 157 -3.80 -17.19 -3.05
C SER A 157 -2.55 -17.29 -3.91
N HIS A 158 -1.34 -17.18 -3.31
CA HIS A 158 -0.11 -17.28 -4.08
C HIS A 158 1.03 -17.93 -3.30
N ARG A 159 2.01 -18.39 -4.07
CA ARG A 159 3.32 -18.83 -3.58
C ARG A 159 4.42 -18.35 -4.52
N THR A 160 5.40 -17.65 -3.99
CA THR A 160 6.57 -17.18 -4.72
C THR A 160 7.68 -18.24 -4.70
N ASP A 161 8.36 -18.42 -5.82
CA ASP A 161 9.58 -19.23 -5.88
C ASP A 161 10.79 -18.34 -5.58
N ILE A 162 11.05 -18.13 -4.28
CA ILE A 162 12.11 -17.25 -3.78
C ILE A 162 13.48 -17.65 -4.34
N SER A 163 13.76 -18.94 -4.47
CA SER A 163 15.02 -19.45 -5.01
C SER A 163 15.24 -19.15 -6.50
N SER A 164 14.17 -18.86 -7.23
CA SER A 164 14.23 -18.54 -8.66
C SER A 164 14.11 -17.04 -8.95
N ILE A 165 14.12 -16.18 -7.92
CA ILE A 165 14.13 -14.72 -8.11
C ILE A 165 15.44 -14.32 -8.79
N ARG A 166 15.34 -13.53 -9.85
CA ARG A 166 16.48 -12.96 -10.57
C ARG A 166 16.37 -11.45 -10.53
N GLY A 167 17.50 -10.77 -10.60
CA GLY A 167 17.48 -9.33 -10.79
C GLY A 167 18.85 -8.74 -11.03
N GLU A 168 18.87 -7.50 -11.48
CA GLU A 168 20.09 -6.77 -11.78
C GLU A 168 19.96 -5.34 -11.29
N MET A 169 20.96 -4.89 -10.53
CA MET A 169 21.10 -3.50 -10.10
C MET A 169 22.23 -2.83 -10.88
N ARG A 170 21.95 -1.64 -11.41
CA ARG A 170 22.89 -0.82 -12.18
C ARG A 170 22.97 0.61 -11.64
N PHE A 171 24.16 1.20 -11.70
CA PHE A 171 24.39 2.64 -11.56
C PHE A 171 24.94 3.19 -12.87
N ASP A 172 24.29 4.22 -13.43
CA ASP A 172 24.65 4.81 -14.74
C ASP A 172 24.88 3.75 -15.85
N GLY A 173 24.07 2.69 -15.85
CA GLY A 173 24.17 1.57 -16.80
C GLY A 173 25.24 0.52 -16.47
N HIS A 174 26.11 0.76 -15.50
CA HIS A 174 27.10 -0.22 -15.02
C HIS A 174 26.47 -1.18 -14.02
N ARG A 175 26.56 -2.48 -14.28
CA ARG A 175 26.08 -3.54 -13.40
C ARG A 175 26.89 -3.58 -12.10
N VAL A 176 26.20 -3.51 -10.97
CA VAL A 176 26.80 -3.55 -9.62
C VAL A 176 26.30 -4.72 -8.76
N ALA A 177 25.16 -5.32 -9.11
CA ALA A 177 24.69 -6.59 -8.55
C ALA A 177 23.86 -7.35 -9.60
N ASP A 178 23.93 -8.67 -9.61
CA ASP A 178 23.27 -9.58 -10.56
C ASP A 178 22.33 -10.60 -9.90
N ALA A 179 22.17 -10.51 -8.58
CA ALA A 179 21.23 -11.29 -7.78
C ALA A 179 20.94 -10.57 -6.46
N PRO A 180 19.82 -10.87 -5.78
CA PRO A 180 19.61 -10.42 -4.41
C PRO A 180 20.65 -11.04 -3.48
N ASP A 181 21.18 -10.25 -2.55
CA ASP A 181 22.21 -10.69 -1.58
C ASP A 181 21.61 -11.19 -0.26
N ALA A 182 20.33 -10.90 -0.01
CA ALA A 182 19.58 -11.42 1.12
C ALA A 182 18.08 -11.51 0.85
N TYR A 183 17.42 -12.41 1.57
CA TYR A 183 15.97 -12.47 1.72
C TYR A 183 15.62 -12.23 3.19
N LEU A 184 14.73 -11.28 3.45
CA LEU A 184 14.33 -10.85 4.79
C LEU A 184 12.93 -11.43 5.09
N GLU A 185 12.87 -12.44 5.96
CA GLU A 185 11.65 -13.24 6.20
C GLU A 185 10.99 -13.02 7.58
N ASP A 186 11.60 -12.21 8.44
CA ASP A 186 11.11 -11.90 9.79
C ASP A 186 10.60 -10.45 9.89
N VAL A 187 9.76 -10.04 8.94
CA VAL A 187 9.16 -8.69 8.94
C VAL A 187 7.69 -8.77 9.36
N ALA A 188 7.17 -7.69 9.97
CA ALA A 188 5.77 -7.54 10.33
C ALA A 188 4.83 -7.97 9.18
N ALA A 189 3.60 -8.37 9.52
CA ALA A 189 2.62 -8.93 8.57
C ALA A 189 3.03 -10.24 7.86
N GLY A 190 4.15 -10.87 8.24
CA GLY A 190 4.73 -12.00 7.49
C GLY A 190 5.19 -11.58 6.09
N ALA A 191 5.63 -10.32 5.96
CA ALA A 191 6.13 -9.79 4.70
C ALA A 191 7.53 -10.33 4.39
N GLY A 192 7.76 -10.63 3.11
CA GLY A 192 9.07 -11.00 2.58
C GLY A 192 9.67 -9.86 1.77
N TYR A 193 10.97 -9.65 1.89
CA TYR A 193 11.70 -8.66 1.10
C TYR A 193 13.00 -9.24 0.54
N ILE A 194 13.33 -8.88 -0.69
CA ILE A 194 14.66 -9.11 -1.27
C ILE A 194 15.50 -7.85 -1.10
N ARG A 195 16.80 -8.05 -0.83
CA ARG A 195 17.79 -6.97 -0.75
C ARG A 195 18.79 -7.08 -1.89
N PHE A 196 19.16 -5.93 -2.44
CA PHE A 196 20.32 -5.77 -3.32
C PHE A 196 21.31 -4.82 -2.64
N GLY A 197 22.40 -5.37 -2.13
CA GLY A 197 23.51 -4.62 -1.55
C GLY A 197 24.55 -4.20 -2.60
N PHE A 198 25.17 -3.05 -2.38
CA PHE A 198 26.34 -2.58 -3.12
C PHE A 198 27.33 -1.93 -2.16
N VAL A 199 28.62 -2.22 -2.35
CA VAL A 199 29.74 -1.57 -1.68
C VAL A 199 30.72 -1.14 -2.77
N ALA A 200 31.12 0.13 -2.74
CA ALA A 200 32.00 0.68 -3.77
C ALA A 200 33.38 -0.01 -3.78
N PRO A 201 33.95 -0.29 -4.97
CA PRO A 201 35.28 -0.89 -5.07
C PRO A 201 36.33 -0.08 -4.33
N ASN A 202 37.26 -0.75 -3.64
CA ASN A 202 38.33 -0.10 -2.85
C ASN A 202 37.84 0.90 -1.78
N ARG A 203 36.54 0.91 -1.45
CA ARG A 203 35.90 1.93 -0.60
C ARG A 203 36.03 3.35 -1.15
N GLU A 204 36.27 3.50 -2.45
CA GLU A 204 36.26 4.78 -3.12
C GLU A 204 34.84 5.05 -3.64
N PRO A 205 34.15 6.10 -3.17
CA PRO A 205 32.80 6.39 -3.61
C PRO A 205 32.71 6.55 -5.12
N ILE A 206 31.70 5.91 -5.71
CA ILE A 206 31.35 6.18 -7.11
C ILE A 206 30.47 7.42 -7.18
N THR A 207 30.50 8.09 -8.32
CA THR A 207 29.53 9.13 -8.65
C THR A 207 28.49 8.55 -9.61
N SER A 208 27.21 8.73 -9.29
CA SER A 208 26.12 8.27 -10.16
C SER A 208 25.01 9.31 -10.26
N ARG A 209 24.23 9.26 -11.36
CA ARG A 209 23.02 10.07 -11.56
C ARG A 209 21.77 9.22 -11.71
N GLU A 210 21.94 7.93 -12.00
CA GLU A 210 20.85 6.99 -12.23
C GLU A 210 21.10 5.68 -11.50
N MET A 211 20.04 5.12 -10.93
CA MET A 211 19.97 3.74 -10.47
C MET A 211 18.84 3.03 -11.20
N THR A 212 19.11 1.82 -11.66
CA THR A 212 18.09 0.92 -12.17
C THR A 212 18.16 -0.41 -11.44
N LEU A 213 17.03 -0.91 -10.95
CA LEU A 213 16.86 -2.28 -10.50
C LEU A 213 15.86 -2.97 -11.44
N GLN A 214 16.22 -4.12 -11.99
CA GLN A 214 15.33 -4.99 -12.75
C GLN A 214 15.14 -6.30 -12.00
N LEU A 215 13.92 -6.80 -11.89
CA LEU A 215 13.57 -8.00 -11.14
C LEU A 215 12.65 -8.89 -11.96
N ASP A 216 12.89 -10.19 -11.88
CA ASP A 216 11.98 -11.26 -12.31
C ASP A 216 11.65 -12.13 -11.09
N ILE A 217 10.38 -12.15 -10.70
CA ILE A 217 9.87 -12.87 -9.53
C ILE A 217 8.88 -13.95 -10.01
N PRO A 218 9.33 -15.21 -10.11
CA PRO A 218 8.45 -16.32 -10.46
C PRO A 218 7.51 -16.66 -9.30
N MET A 219 6.23 -16.86 -9.60
CA MET A 219 5.22 -17.19 -8.59
C MET A 219 4.09 -18.03 -9.19
N ARG A 220 3.30 -18.61 -8.30
CA ARG A 220 2.08 -19.35 -8.60
C ARG A 220 0.91 -18.64 -7.93
N SER A 221 -0.20 -18.49 -8.64
CA SER A 221 -1.44 -17.97 -8.08
C SER A 221 -2.57 -18.97 -8.26
N TYR A 222 -3.55 -18.91 -7.38
CA TYR A 222 -4.64 -19.87 -7.28
C TYR A 222 -5.99 -19.15 -7.17
N ARG A 223 -7.04 -19.81 -7.66
CA ARG A 223 -8.41 -19.52 -7.22
C ARG A 223 -8.58 -20.05 -5.81
N THR A 224 -9.38 -19.35 -5.02
CA THR A 224 -9.70 -19.74 -3.66
C THR A 224 -11.17 -20.12 -3.56
N VAL A 225 -11.45 -21.28 -2.97
CA VAL A 225 -12.80 -21.73 -2.63
C VAL A 225 -12.86 -21.85 -1.11
N TYR A 226 -13.68 -21.01 -0.49
CA TYR A 226 -13.79 -20.88 0.95
C TYR A 226 -15.02 -21.61 1.47
N ASN A 227 -14.81 -22.44 2.50
CA ASN A 227 -15.87 -23.16 3.17
C ASN A 227 -16.33 -22.41 4.43
N ASP A 228 -17.34 -21.55 4.25
CA ASP A 228 -17.94 -20.76 5.33
C ASP A 228 -18.33 -21.63 6.52
N GLN A 229 -18.97 -22.78 6.29
CA GLN A 229 -19.52 -23.59 7.37
C GLN A 229 -18.44 -24.19 8.28
N VAL A 230 -17.29 -24.56 7.72
CA VAL A 230 -16.16 -25.07 8.50
C VAL A 230 -15.47 -23.93 9.22
N ALA A 231 -15.21 -22.82 8.54
CA ALA A 231 -14.56 -21.66 9.11
C ALA A 231 -15.35 -21.04 10.28
N GLU A 232 -16.68 -21.02 10.19
CA GLU A 232 -17.57 -20.52 11.25
C GLU A 232 -17.56 -21.40 12.50
N ARG A 233 -17.05 -22.63 12.43
CA ARG A 233 -16.90 -23.51 13.60
C ARG A 233 -15.59 -23.30 14.35
N VAL A 234 -14.61 -22.61 13.75
CA VAL A 234 -13.33 -22.33 14.40
C VAL A 234 -13.59 -21.37 15.57
N PRO A 235 -13.26 -21.75 16.82
CA PRO A 235 -13.46 -20.89 17.97
C PRO A 235 -12.48 -19.71 17.95
N TRP A 236 -12.72 -18.72 18.80
CA TRP A 236 -11.64 -17.82 19.20
C TRP A 236 -10.55 -18.64 19.89
N TRP A 237 -9.30 -18.32 19.59
CA TRP A 237 -8.15 -18.89 20.29
C TRP A 237 -8.23 -18.53 21.78
N LYS A 238 -7.86 -19.48 22.62
CA LYS A 238 -7.80 -19.37 24.08
C LYS A 238 -6.39 -19.09 24.57
N GLU A 239 -5.41 -19.70 23.90
CA GLU A 239 -4.00 -19.55 24.19
C GLU A 239 -3.42 -18.33 23.47
N ASP A 240 -2.17 -18.05 23.76
CA ASP A 240 -1.41 -17.04 23.05
C ASP A 240 -1.34 -17.38 21.56
N LEU A 241 -1.48 -16.34 20.71
CA LEU A 241 -1.25 -16.49 19.27
C LEU A 241 0.17 -17.02 19.01
N PRO A 242 0.35 -17.90 18.01
CA PRO A 242 1.67 -18.23 17.48
C PRO A 242 2.52 -16.98 17.18
N ASP A 243 3.84 -17.08 17.32
CA ASP A 243 4.76 -15.94 17.19
C ASP A 243 4.65 -15.25 15.82
N ASP A 244 4.43 -16.00 14.75
CA ASP A 244 4.19 -15.47 13.41
C ASP A 244 2.91 -14.61 13.35
N LEU A 245 1.83 -15.04 14.00
CA LEU A 245 0.59 -14.25 14.10
C LEU A 245 0.72 -13.06 15.06
N LYS A 246 1.52 -13.18 16.13
CA LYS A 246 1.88 -12.04 16.99
C LYS A 246 2.63 -10.97 16.20
N ARG A 247 3.59 -11.37 15.36
CA ARG A 247 4.32 -10.44 14.47
C ARG A 247 3.43 -9.79 13.43
N VAL A 248 2.42 -10.51 12.93
CA VAL A 248 1.40 -9.88 12.07
C VAL A 248 0.79 -8.69 12.79
N MET A 249 0.48 -8.81 14.08
CA MET A 249 -0.12 -7.78 14.92
C MET A 249 0.81 -6.63 15.32
N GLU A 250 2.11 -6.68 15.01
CA GLU A 250 3.02 -5.56 15.24
C GLU A 250 2.59 -4.32 14.43
N PRO A 251 2.88 -3.09 14.90
CA PRO A 251 2.53 -1.87 14.18
C PRO A 251 3.07 -1.86 12.74
N GLN A 252 2.20 -1.56 11.77
CA GLN A 252 2.53 -1.50 10.35
C GLN A 252 2.43 -0.07 9.80
N PRO A 253 3.32 0.32 8.87
CA PRO A 253 3.25 1.62 8.21
C PRO A 253 1.95 1.74 7.41
N PHE A 254 1.32 2.92 7.48
CA PHE A 254 0.01 3.23 6.88
C PHE A 254 -1.19 2.47 7.45
N ILE A 255 -1.01 1.67 8.52
CA ILE A 255 -2.11 1.08 9.29
C ILE A 255 -2.09 1.61 10.72
N GLU A 256 -0.99 1.46 11.44
CA GLU A 256 -0.86 1.96 12.82
C GLU A 256 -0.09 3.26 12.93
N PHE A 257 0.79 3.58 11.98
CA PHE A 257 1.58 4.82 12.00
C PHE A 257 1.84 5.37 10.61
N ASP A 258 2.10 6.68 10.53
CA ASP A 258 2.43 7.37 9.28
C ASP A 258 3.95 7.60 9.17
N PRO A 259 4.65 6.98 8.22
CA PRO A 259 6.09 7.22 8.06
C PRO A 259 6.43 8.62 7.53
N GLY A 260 5.48 9.34 6.93
CA GLY A 260 5.68 10.68 6.36
C GLY A 260 5.61 11.83 7.38
N ILE A 261 4.95 11.63 8.52
CA ILE A 261 4.80 12.67 9.57
C ILE A 261 5.95 12.61 10.61
N GLY A 262 6.77 11.57 10.56
CA GLY A 262 7.91 11.34 11.43
C GLY A 262 8.11 9.85 11.71
N PRO A 263 9.27 9.45 12.27
CA PRO A 263 9.53 8.05 12.54
C PRO A 263 8.49 7.50 13.53
N ASN A 264 7.67 6.57 13.07
CA ASN A 264 6.73 5.79 13.86
C ASN A 264 5.69 6.60 14.66
N ARG A 265 5.24 7.77 14.16
CA ARG A 265 4.16 8.50 14.83
C ARG A 265 2.85 7.72 14.69
N PRO A 266 2.26 7.19 15.78
CA PRO A 266 1.04 6.40 15.68
C PRO A 266 -0.12 7.27 15.24
N TYR A 267 -1.03 6.68 14.47
CA TYR A 267 -2.30 7.29 14.12
C TYR A 267 -3.21 7.42 15.35
N ASP A 268 -4.11 8.42 15.32
CA ASP A 268 -5.25 8.46 16.23
C ASP A 268 -6.25 7.35 15.84
N THR A 269 -6.39 6.31 16.65
CA THR A 269 -7.33 5.20 16.38
C THR A 269 -8.77 5.53 16.75
N GLY A 270 -9.02 6.66 17.42
CA GLY A 270 -10.34 7.05 17.91
C GLY A 270 -11.46 7.00 16.85
N PRO A 271 -11.25 7.48 15.62
CA PRO A 271 -12.25 7.33 14.55
C PRO A 271 -12.57 5.88 14.18
N VAL A 272 -11.57 5.00 14.14
CA VAL A 272 -11.77 3.57 13.84
C VAL A 272 -12.52 2.90 14.99
N ASP A 273 -12.14 3.21 16.22
CA ASP A 273 -12.79 2.68 17.43
C ASP A 273 -14.27 3.09 17.52
N ARG A 274 -14.60 4.33 17.12
CA ARG A 274 -15.99 4.80 17.04
C ARG A 274 -16.82 4.03 16.02
N LEU A 275 -16.27 3.71 14.84
CA LEU A 275 -16.97 2.89 13.85
C LEU A 275 -17.24 1.49 14.36
N ILE A 276 -16.24 0.86 15.00
CA ILE A 276 -16.41 -0.47 15.60
C ILE A 276 -17.53 -0.41 16.65
N ALA A 277 -17.49 0.56 17.56
CA ALA A 277 -18.52 0.74 18.58
C ALA A 277 -19.90 1.00 17.95
N GLU A 278 -20.01 1.83 16.93
CA GLU A 278 -21.27 2.07 16.22
C GLU A 278 -21.82 0.77 15.60
N TRP A 279 -20.98 0.00 14.91
CA TRP A 279 -21.42 -1.23 14.24
C TRP A 279 -21.74 -2.36 15.23
N THR A 280 -21.17 -2.33 16.44
CA THR A 280 -21.43 -3.33 17.48
C THR A 280 -22.44 -2.84 18.53
N ASP A 281 -23.21 -1.78 18.24
CA ASP A 281 -24.20 -1.19 19.15
C ASP A 281 -23.62 -0.84 20.53
N GLY A 282 -22.37 -0.40 20.56
CA GLY A 282 -21.61 -0.06 21.76
C GLY A 282 -21.16 -1.26 22.59
N ALA A 283 -21.35 -2.49 22.11
CA ALA A 283 -20.89 -3.69 22.81
C ALA A 283 -19.36 -3.71 22.92
N SER A 284 -18.85 -4.12 24.09
CA SER A 284 -17.41 -4.35 24.28
C SER A 284 -16.91 -5.45 23.34
N ILE A 285 -15.64 -5.36 22.96
CA ILE A 285 -15.01 -6.35 22.07
C ILE A 285 -15.14 -7.77 22.66
N ASP A 286 -14.97 -7.95 23.97
CA ASP A 286 -15.12 -9.25 24.62
C ASP A 286 -16.54 -9.81 24.50
N ARG A 287 -17.56 -8.95 24.61
CA ARG A 287 -18.95 -9.35 24.40
C ARG A 287 -19.20 -9.74 22.94
N VAL A 288 -18.64 -8.98 22.00
CA VAL A 288 -18.74 -9.28 20.56
C VAL A 288 -18.08 -10.62 20.25
N LYS A 289 -16.84 -10.84 20.72
CA LYS A 289 -16.11 -12.12 20.59
C LYS A 289 -16.86 -13.30 21.22
N SER A 290 -17.54 -13.08 22.34
CA SER A 290 -18.37 -14.11 22.97
C SER A 290 -19.61 -14.45 22.15
N SER A 291 -20.13 -13.50 21.36
CA SER A 291 -21.35 -13.68 20.56
C SER A 291 -21.12 -14.14 19.12
N MET A 292 -19.94 -13.86 18.55
CA MET A 292 -19.61 -14.16 17.15
C MET A 292 -18.26 -14.86 17.06
N ARG A 293 -18.16 -15.88 16.22
CA ARG A 293 -16.90 -16.57 15.90
C ARG A 293 -15.99 -15.66 15.05
N PRO A 294 -14.66 -15.88 15.03
CA PRO A 294 -13.72 -15.00 14.32
C PRO A 294 -14.09 -14.77 12.86
N ALA A 295 -14.38 -15.84 12.11
CA ALA A 295 -14.77 -15.76 10.70
C ALA A 295 -16.09 -14.99 10.49
N VAL A 296 -17.08 -15.19 11.38
CA VAL A 296 -18.37 -14.48 11.33
C VAL A 296 -18.18 -12.99 11.61
N LEU A 297 -17.39 -12.65 12.63
CA LEU A 297 -17.08 -11.26 12.97
C LEU A 297 -16.30 -10.57 11.84
N ALA A 298 -15.30 -11.27 11.25
CA ALA A 298 -14.55 -10.75 10.11
C ALA A 298 -15.46 -10.46 8.91
N LYS A 299 -16.40 -11.36 8.60
CA LYS A 299 -17.40 -11.21 7.54
C LYS A 299 -18.31 -10.02 7.80
N PHE A 300 -18.84 -9.91 9.02
CA PHE A 300 -19.65 -8.78 9.46
C PHE A 300 -18.91 -7.44 9.28
N LEU A 301 -17.69 -7.32 9.81
CA LEU A 301 -16.91 -6.07 9.73
C LEU A 301 -16.52 -5.72 8.29
N ALA A 302 -16.17 -6.70 7.45
CA ALA A 302 -15.90 -6.45 6.03
C ALA A 302 -17.10 -5.88 5.29
N GLY A 303 -18.30 -6.43 5.53
CA GLY A 303 -19.50 -5.88 4.93
C GLY A 303 -19.80 -4.46 5.41
N ARG A 304 -19.56 -4.16 6.69
CA ARG A 304 -19.71 -2.79 7.23
C ARG A 304 -18.76 -1.79 6.60
N VAL A 305 -17.48 -2.15 6.42
CA VAL A 305 -16.52 -1.31 5.68
C VAL A 305 -16.96 -1.12 4.23
N ALA A 306 -17.47 -2.18 3.57
CA ALA A 306 -17.99 -2.11 2.21
C ALA A 306 -19.23 -1.22 2.04
N GLU A 307 -20.06 -1.09 3.07
CA GLU A 307 -21.20 -0.17 3.11
C GLU A 307 -20.76 1.27 3.39
N HIS A 308 -19.92 1.45 4.42
CA HIS A 308 -19.46 2.75 4.93
C HIS A 308 -18.63 3.52 3.91
N TYR A 309 -17.69 2.83 3.27
CA TYR A 309 -16.65 3.49 2.49
C TYR A 309 -16.99 3.59 1.01
N THR A 310 -16.76 4.76 0.41
CA THR A 310 -16.92 4.99 -1.03
C THR A 310 -15.58 5.26 -1.70
N PRO A 311 -15.03 4.30 -2.47
CA PRO A 311 -13.80 4.50 -3.22
C PRO A 311 -13.94 5.62 -4.26
N SER A 312 -12.89 6.43 -4.39
CA SER A 312 -12.75 7.50 -5.38
C SER A 312 -11.29 7.65 -5.79
N GLY A 313 -11.04 7.88 -7.08
CA GLY A 313 -9.69 7.83 -7.65
C GLY A 313 -9.15 6.40 -7.73
N ASN A 314 -7.91 6.27 -8.21
CA ASN A 314 -7.19 4.99 -8.24
C ASN A 314 -6.09 4.90 -7.16
N GLY A 315 -5.74 6.00 -6.51
CA GLY A 315 -4.66 6.07 -5.52
C GLY A 315 -3.26 5.82 -6.10
N LEU A 316 -3.08 5.99 -7.41
CA LEU A 316 -1.80 5.83 -8.08
C LEU A 316 -1.28 7.20 -8.51
N LEU A 317 -0.04 7.50 -8.11
CA LEU A 317 0.66 8.74 -8.48
C LEU A 317 1.62 8.44 -9.62
N PHE A 318 1.64 9.32 -10.61
CA PHE A 318 2.46 9.16 -11.81
C PHE A 318 3.36 10.37 -12.00
N ASN A 319 4.59 10.14 -12.43
CA ASN A 319 5.52 11.20 -12.77
C ASN A 319 5.12 11.90 -14.09
N HIS A 320 5.85 12.95 -14.48
CA HIS A 320 5.59 13.68 -15.72
C HIS A 320 5.70 12.83 -17.01
N ALA A 321 6.40 11.69 -16.95
CA ALA A 321 6.49 10.73 -18.05
C ALA A 321 5.33 9.71 -18.06
N GLY A 322 4.38 9.82 -17.14
CA GLY A 322 3.25 8.89 -17.01
C GLY A 322 3.63 7.52 -16.45
N GLN A 323 4.79 7.40 -15.81
CA GLN A 323 5.21 6.17 -15.13
C GLN A 323 4.74 6.21 -13.67
N LEU A 324 4.37 5.06 -13.11
CA LEU A 324 3.97 4.96 -11.71
C LEU A 324 5.14 5.39 -10.82
N GLU A 325 4.87 6.29 -9.89
CA GLU A 325 5.86 6.86 -9.00
C GLU A 325 5.61 6.43 -7.56
N ALA A 326 4.37 6.50 -7.09
CA ALA A 326 3.99 6.18 -5.72
C ALA A 326 2.52 5.76 -5.64
N ILE A 327 2.11 5.30 -4.46
CA ILE A 327 0.74 4.96 -4.11
C ILE A 327 0.27 6.00 -3.08
N GLU A 328 -0.83 6.67 -3.35
CA GLU A 328 -1.45 7.61 -2.42
C GLU A 328 -2.24 6.82 -1.36
N VAL A 329 -1.81 6.92 -0.11
CA VAL A 329 -2.46 6.28 1.05
C VAL A 329 -2.50 7.27 2.20
N PHE A 330 -3.70 7.62 2.66
CA PHE A 330 -3.92 8.53 3.79
C PHE A 330 -4.03 7.79 5.12
N GLY A 331 -4.33 6.49 5.07
CA GLY A 331 -4.42 5.61 6.24
C GLY A 331 -5.82 5.49 6.84
N PRO A 332 -6.00 4.56 7.81
CA PRO A 332 -7.32 4.14 8.27
C PRO A 332 -8.07 5.23 9.04
N THR A 333 -7.36 6.13 9.74
CA THR A 333 -7.99 7.21 10.50
C THR A 333 -8.70 8.21 9.62
N VAL A 334 -8.06 8.63 8.52
CA VAL A 334 -8.66 9.52 7.53
C VAL A 334 -9.79 8.79 6.81
N ALA A 335 -9.55 7.54 6.40
CA ALA A 335 -10.55 6.71 5.75
C ALA A 335 -11.83 6.51 6.60
N ALA A 336 -11.68 6.30 7.90
CA ALA A 336 -12.79 6.14 8.84
C ALA A 336 -13.63 7.42 8.95
N ARG A 337 -12.98 8.58 9.04
CA ARG A 337 -13.64 9.89 9.20
C ARG A 337 -14.37 10.35 7.95
N GLU A 338 -13.68 10.29 6.81
CA GLU A 338 -14.17 10.87 5.56
C GLU A 338 -15.10 9.90 4.80
N ALA A 339 -15.09 8.61 5.15
CA ALA A 339 -15.87 7.55 4.51
C ALA A 339 -15.64 7.49 2.97
N ARG A 340 -14.53 8.05 2.51
CA ARG A 340 -14.17 8.21 1.10
C ARG A 340 -12.65 8.33 0.96
N GLY A 341 -12.14 7.93 -0.20
CA GLY A 341 -10.72 8.00 -0.54
C GLY A 341 -10.37 6.87 -1.50
N THR A 342 -9.12 6.44 -1.55
CA THR A 342 -8.65 5.48 -2.57
C THR A 342 -9.09 4.05 -2.25
N PRO A 343 -9.03 3.12 -3.22
CA PRO A 343 -9.20 1.69 -2.93
C PRO A 343 -8.17 1.15 -1.91
N PHE A 344 -6.97 1.74 -1.86
CA PHE A 344 -5.92 1.37 -0.91
C PHE A 344 -6.29 1.76 0.52
N ASP A 345 -6.86 2.95 0.71
CA ASP A 345 -7.38 3.41 2.01
C ASP A 345 -8.54 2.55 2.52
N MET A 346 -9.36 2.01 1.62
CA MET A 346 -10.42 1.07 2.01
C MET A 346 -9.84 -0.24 2.58
N ALA A 347 -8.76 -0.74 1.98
CA ALA A 347 -8.07 -1.93 2.47
C ALA A 347 -7.35 -1.66 3.81
N THR A 348 -6.71 -0.49 3.97
CA THR A 348 -6.07 -0.12 5.24
C THR A 348 -7.09 0.04 6.37
N LEU A 349 -8.26 0.63 6.08
CA LEU A 349 -9.37 0.72 7.03
C LEU A 349 -9.84 -0.66 7.48
N LEU A 350 -10.07 -1.59 6.54
CA LEU A 350 -10.51 -2.94 6.89
C LEU A 350 -9.45 -3.68 7.72
N ALA A 351 -8.18 -3.62 7.33
CA ALA A 351 -7.10 -4.24 8.08
C ALA A 351 -7.00 -3.67 9.50
N SER A 352 -7.09 -2.34 9.65
CA SER A 352 -7.12 -1.68 10.96
C SER A 352 -8.31 -2.15 11.80
N VAL A 353 -9.52 -2.18 11.24
CA VAL A 353 -10.73 -2.66 11.93
C VAL A 353 -10.56 -4.09 12.46
N TYR A 354 -10.04 -5.00 11.64
CA TYR A 354 -9.73 -6.37 12.08
C TYR A 354 -8.75 -6.42 13.23
N ARG A 355 -7.65 -5.69 13.12
CA ARG A 355 -6.59 -5.68 14.14
C ARG A 355 -7.05 -5.05 15.45
N ARG A 356 -7.91 -4.02 15.39
CA ARG A 356 -8.52 -3.39 16.57
C ARG A 356 -9.45 -4.33 17.33
N VAL A 357 -10.13 -5.26 16.66
CA VAL A 357 -10.89 -6.33 17.33
C VAL A 357 -10.05 -7.57 17.65
N GLY A 358 -8.73 -7.51 17.41
CA GLY A 358 -7.78 -8.57 17.70
C GLY A 358 -7.71 -9.69 16.66
N ILE A 359 -8.21 -9.50 15.45
CA ILE A 359 -8.07 -10.47 14.35
C ILE A 359 -6.74 -10.16 13.61
N PRO A 360 -5.78 -11.10 13.54
CA PRO A 360 -4.56 -10.92 12.77
C PRO A 360 -4.89 -10.69 11.30
N ALA A 361 -4.51 -9.53 10.79
CA ALA A 361 -4.79 -9.14 9.42
C ALA A 361 -3.65 -8.30 8.84
N ARG A 362 -3.55 -8.37 7.51
CA ARG A 362 -2.58 -7.62 6.70
C ARG A 362 -3.24 -7.13 5.42
N VAL A 363 -2.74 -6.02 4.91
CA VAL A 363 -3.06 -5.57 3.55
C VAL A 363 -2.28 -6.43 2.55
N VAL A 364 -2.86 -6.66 1.39
CA VAL A 364 -2.17 -7.28 0.26
C VAL A 364 -2.33 -6.39 -0.95
N ILE A 365 -1.22 -6.11 -1.63
CA ILE A 365 -1.17 -5.37 -2.89
C ILE A 365 -0.81 -6.37 -3.99
N GLY A 366 -1.57 -6.37 -5.08
CA GLY A 366 -1.35 -7.28 -6.20
C GLY A 366 -1.59 -6.65 -7.56
N PHE A 367 -0.96 -7.23 -8.56
CA PHE A 367 -1.08 -6.86 -9.97
C PHE A 367 -2.10 -7.77 -10.66
N ASP A 368 -3.19 -7.19 -11.19
CA ASP A 368 -4.29 -7.89 -11.86
C ASP A 368 -4.02 -8.04 -13.37
N VAL A 369 -3.72 -9.27 -13.80
CA VAL A 369 -3.40 -9.57 -15.22
C VAL A 369 -4.63 -9.51 -16.11
N HIS A 370 -5.83 -9.73 -15.56
CA HIS A 370 -7.07 -9.73 -16.34
C HIS A 370 -7.48 -8.31 -16.73
N GLU A 371 -7.31 -7.36 -15.81
CA GLU A 371 -7.57 -5.94 -16.08
C GLU A 371 -6.66 -5.41 -17.21
N GLN A 372 -5.40 -5.86 -17.24
CA GLN A 372 -4.46 -5.53 -18.32
C GLN A 372 -4.91 -6.02 -19.71
N ARG A 373 -5.53 -7.20 -19.80
CA ARG A 373 -5.97 -7.79 -21.09
C ARG A 373 -7.22 -7.12 -21.63
N GLY A 374 -8.17 -6.79 -20.75
CA GLY A 374 -9.39 -6.08 -21.13
C GLY A 374 -9.13 -4.74 -21.80
N GLU A 375 -8.01 -4.08 -21.49
CA GLU A 375 -7.59 -2.85 -22.19
C GLU A 375 -7.05 -3.10 -23.61
N ARG A 376 -6.34 -4.22 -23.86
CA ARG A 376 -5.78 -4.53 -25.19
C ARG A 376 -6.85 -4.90 -26.20
N GLU A 377 -7.86 -5.65 -25.77
CA GLU A 377 -8.94 -6.12 -26.65
C GLU A 377 -9.92 -5.01 -27.05
N ARG A 378 -9.99 -3.91 -26.28
CA ARG A 378 -10.89 -2.79 -26.56
C ARG A 378 -10.47 -1.90 -27.75
N GLY A 379 -9.36 -2.18 -28.43
CA GLY A 379 -9.14 -1.77 -29.82
C GLY A 379 -9.29 -0.28 -30.16
N VAL A 380 -8.89 0.66 -29.29
CA VAL A 380 -8.90 2.10 -29.61
C VAL A 380 -7.47 2.64 -29.71
N GLY A 381 -7.03 2.90 -30.94
CA GLY A 381 -5.82 3.66 -31.24
C GLY A 381 -5.90 5.06 -30.63
N LEU A 382 -4.75 5.58 -30.20
CA LEU A 382 -4.55 6.77 -29.35
C LEU A 382 -4.71 6.47 -27.85
N ARG A 383 -3.72 5.75 -27.32
CA ARG A 383 -3.37 5.76 -25.89
C ARG A 383 -3.13 7.21 -25.45
N ARG A 384 -4.16 7.89 -24.93
CA ARG A 384 -3.93 9.05 -24.06
C ARG A 384 -3.32 8.49 -22.78
N SER A 385 -2.08 8.90 -22.52
CA SER A 385 -1.37 8.84 -21.24
C SER A 385 -2.31 8.65 -20.05
N GLY A 386 -2.25 7.49 -19.37
CA GLY A 386 -3.11 7.18 -18.24
C GLY A 386 -3.71 5.77 -18.16
N SER A 387 -3.23 4.80 -18.94
CA SER A 387 -3.57 3.37 -18.72
C SER A 387 -3.25 3.05 -17.26
N ALA A 388 -4.30 2.74 -16.49
CA ALA A 388 -4.17 2.51 -15.06
C ALA A 388 -3.29 1.26 -14.88
N VAL A 389 -2.16 1.41 -14.17
CA VAL A 389 -1.43 0.21 -13.72
C VAL A 389 -2.44 -0.63 -12.95
N PRO A 390 -2.65 -1.92 -13.31
CA PRO A 390 -3.71 -2.74 -12.74
C PRO A 390 -3.32 -3.23 -11.32
N LEU A 391 -2.92 -2.30 -10.46
CA LEU A 391 -2.69 -2.54 -9.06
C LEU A 391 -4.01 -2.44 -8.31
N ARG A 392 -4.25 -3.41 -7.43
CA ARG A 392 -5.34 -3.38 -6.47
C ARG A 392 -4.86 -3.84 -5.11
N SER A 393 -5.66 -3.56 -4.10
CA SER A 393 -5.43 -4.02 -2.74
C SER A 393 -6.65 -4.73 -2.15
N TRP A 394 -6.38 -5.70 -1.30
CA TRP A 394 -7.37 -6.40 -0.48
C TRP A 394 -6.76 -6.66 0.91
N VAL A 395 -7.51 -7.34 1.78
CA VAL A 395 -7.05 -7.72 3.11
C VAL A 395 -7.02 -9.23 3.21
N GLU A 396 -5.99 -9.78 3.86
CA GLU A 396 -5.99 -11.17 4.32
C GLU A 396 -6.06 -11.17 5.84
N PHE A 397 -6.97 -11.96 6.40
CA PHE A 397 -6.97 -12.23 7.84
C PHE A 397 -6.64 -13.69 8.11
N ALA A 398 -5.98 -13.96 9.23
CA ALA A 398 -5.62 -15.30 9.63
C ALA A 398 -6.74 -15.91 10.48
N LEU A 399 -7.16 -17.11 10.10
CA LEU A 399 -7.99 -17.98 10.92
C LEU A 399 -7.09 -19.08 11.51
N TYR A 400 -6.87 -19.01 12.81
CA TYR A 400 -6.04 -19.96 13.55
C TYR A 400 -6.92 -21.01 14.23
N ASP A 401 -6.68 -22.29 13.94
CA ASP A 401 -7.35 -23.41 14.61
C ASP A 401 -6.38 -24.07 15.59
N GLU A 402 -6.58 -23.83 16.88
CA GLU A 402 -5.74 -24.39 17.95
C GLU A 402 -5.72 -25.91 17.99
N ARG A 403 -6.75 -26.58 17.44
CA ARG A 403 -6.89 -28.04 17.53
C ARG A 403 -5.83 -28.76 16.71
N ASP A 404 -5.46 -28.19 15.57
CA ASP A 404 -4.46 -28.74 14.65
C ASP A 404 -3.24 -27.82 14.47
N GLY A 405 -3.26 -26.63 15.08
CA GLY A 405 -2.21 -25.62 14.95
C GLY A 405 -2.13 -25.00 13.56
N SER A 406 -3.19 -25.14 12.75
CA SER A 406 -3.22 -24.63 11.37
C SER A 406 -3.54 -23.13 11.33
N VAL A 407 -2.89 -22.43 10.40
CA VAL A 407 -3.14 -21.03 10.10
C VAL A 407 -3.63 -20.94 8.67
N THR A 408 -4.88 -20.49 8.49
CA THR A 408 -5.46 -20.33 7.16
C THR A 408 -5.71 -18.84 6.90
N TRP A 409 -5.00 -18.29 5.91
CA TRP A 409 -5.23 -16.91 5.47
C TRP A 409 -6.46 -16.83 4.56
N ILE A 410 -7.38 -15.94 4.89
CA ILE A 410 -8.65 -15.74 4.18
C ILE A 410 -8.61 -14.39 3.45
N PRO A 411 -8.66 -14.35 2.10
CA PRO A 411 -8.65 -13.11 1.36
C PRO A 411 -10.03 -12.45 1.37
N VAL A 412 -10.06 -11.13 1.51
CA VAL A 412 -11.28 -10.32 1.57
C VAL A 412 -11.06 -9.05 0.76
N ASP A 413 -11.80 -8.88 -0.33
CA ASP A 413 -11.74 -7.69 -1.20
C ASP A 413 -12.96 -6.79 -0.95
N PRO A 414 -12.87 -5.80 -0.05
CA PRO A 414 -14.01 -4.96 0.32
C PRO A 414 -14.48 -4.10 -0.85
N GLN A 415 -13.60 -3.74 -1.77
CA GLN A 415 -13.95 -2.96 -2.96
C GLN A 415 -14.83 -3.79 -3.90
N ARG A 416 -14.46 -5.05 -4.17
CA ARG A 416 -15.26 -5.95 -5.02
C ARG A 416 -16.54 -6.40 -4.33
N MET A 417 -16.52 -6.65 -3.03
CA MET A 417 -17.74 -6.86 -2.23
C MET A 417 -18.73 -5.71 -2.44
N ARG A 418 -18.25 -4.46 -2.35
CA ARG A 418 -19.06 -3.25 -2.59
C ARG A 418 -19.60 -3.16 -4.02
N ARG A 419 -18.80 -3.52 -5.03
CA ARG A 419 -19.24 -3.53 -6.44
C ARG A 419 -20.42 -4.50 -6.66
N VAL A 420 -20.50 -5.58 -5.89
CA VAL A 420 -21.64 -6.52 -5.91
C VAL A 420 -22.83 -5.93 -5.18
N SER A 421 -22.61 -5.35 -4.00
CA SER A 421 -23.66 -4.65 -3.27
C SER A 421 -23.12 -3.48 -2.47
N SER A 422 -23.70 -2.29 -2.70
CA SER A 422 -23.42 -1.10 -1.91
C SER A 422 -24.13 -1.09 -0.55
N ARG A 423 -25.09 -2.01 -0.34
CA ARG A 423 -25.85 -2.21 0.90
C ARG A 423 -25.99 -3.71 1.18
N MET A 424 -25.35 -4.18 2.23
CA MET A 424 -25.40 -5.58 2.63
C MET A 424 -26.76 -5.91 3.28
N PRO A 425 -27.40 -7.02 2.91
CA PRO A 425 -28.65 -7.42 3.56
C PRO A 425 -28.46 -7.70 5.05
N ARG A 426 -29.48 -7.50 5.88
CA ARG A 426 -29.37 -7.53 7.36
C ARG A 426 -28.76 -8.80 7.98
N ASN A 427 -28.70 -9.92 7.28
CA ASN A 427 -28.14 -11.18 7.75
C ASN A 427 -27.02 -11.70 6.82
N PHE A 428 -26.36 -10.81 6.07
CA PHE A 428 -25.38 -11.20 5.06
C PHE A 428 -24.21 -12.01 5.64
N TRP A 429 -23.86 -11.82 6.92
CA TRP A 429 -22.77 -12.52 7.57
C TRP A 429 -23.09 -13.98 7.93
N GLN A 430 -24.34 -14.42 7.79
CA GLN A 430 -24.78 -15.80 8.04
C GLN A 430 -24.83 -16.65 6.77
N ARG A 431 -24.43 -16.09 5.63
CA ARG A 431 -24.49 -16.73 4.33
C ARG A 431 -23.18 -16.48 3.57
N PRO A 432 -22.95 -17.19 2.46
CA PRO A 432 -21.82 -16.90 1.61
C PRO A 432 -21.86 -15.49 1.04
N VAL A 433 -20.73 -14.82 1.09
CA VAL A 433 -20.54 -13.45 0.58
C VAL A 433 -19.45 -13.50 -0.49
N ARG A 434 -19.80 -13.08 -1.70
CA ARG A 434 -18.85 -13.07 -2.82
C ARG A 434 -17.68 -12.15 -2.51
N PHE A 435 -16.45 -12.60 -2.77
CA PHE A 435 -15.20 -11.91 -2.46
C PHE A 435 -14.87 -11.81 -0.95
N PHE A 436 -15.52 -12.65 -0.13
CA PHE A 436 -15.09 -12.99 1.21
C PHE A 436 -14.62 -14.46 1.21
N GLY A 437 -13.32 -14.68 1.26
CA GLY A 437 -12.68 -15.99 1.18
C GLY A 437 -12.63 -16.58 -0.22
N SER A 438 -13.79 -16.70 -0.88
CA SER A 438 -13.89 -17.28 -2.23
C SER A 438 -13.63 -16.25 -3.33
N HIS A 439 -12.63 -16.50 -4.18
CA HIS A 439 -12.26 -15.67 -5.31
C HIS A 439 -11.95 -16.53 -6.54
N ASN A 440 -12.70 -16.29 -7.62
CA ASN A 440 -12.52 -16.98 -8.89
C ASN A 440 -11.54 -16.27 -9.84
N GLU A 441 -11.02 -15.11 -9.43
CA GLU A 441 -10.10 -14.29 -10.19
C GLU A 441 -8.65 -14.30 -9.68
N LEU A 442 -8.40 -14.79 -8.46
CA LEU A 442 -7.09 -14.61 -7.81
C LEU A 442 -5.98 -15.42 -8.51
N ASP A 443 -6.33 -16.44 -9.29
CA ASP A 443 -5.38 -17.10 -10.20
C ASP A 443 -4.81 -16.15 -11.26
N GLY A 444 -5.52 -15.07 -11.58
CA GLY A 444 -5.09 -14.01 -12.48
C GLY A 444 -4.40 -12.82 -11.83
N VAL A 445 -4.09 -12.89 -10.54
CA VAL A 445 -3.50 -11.78 -9.78
C VAL A 445 -2.20 -12.23 -9.14
N ALA A 446 -1.17 -11.40 -9.26
CA ALA A 446 0.14 -11.61 -8.66
C ALA A 446 0.26 -10.73 -7.40
N PRO A 447 0.15 -11.27 -6.17
CA PRO A 447 0.47 -10.53 -4.96
C PRO A 447 1.95 -10.15 -4.94
N ILE A 448 2.24 -8.88 -4.64
CA ILE A 448 3.60 -8.33 -4.73
C ILE A 448 4.09 -7.71 -3.42
N ALA A 449 3.19 -7.31 -2.52
CA ALA A 449 3.56 -6.71 -1.24
C ALA A 449 2.47 -6.85 -0.19
N PHE A 450 2.86 -6.85 1.09
CA PHE A 450 1.95 -6.72 2.24
C PHE A 450 2.02 -5.36 2.94
N HIS A 451 2.95 -4.51 2.51
CA HIS A 451 3.06 -3.13 2.96
C HIS A 451 3.18 -2.19 1.77
N PHE A 452 2.70 -0.97 1.92
CA PHE A 452 2.91 0.08 0.93
C PHE A 452 4.36 0.57 0.89
N PHE A 453 5.08 0.41 2.00
CA PHE A 453 6.47 0.81 2.15
C PHE A 453 7.22 -0.21 3.03
N PRO A 454 8.48 -0.55 2.74
CA PRO A 454 9.26 -1.42 3.62
C PRO A 454 9.36 -0.80 5.03
N PRO A 455 9.07 -1.55 6.10
CA PRO A 455 9.16 -1.04 7.48
C PRO A 455 10.62 -1.02 7.95
N THR A 456 11.48 -0.32 7.21
CA THR A 456 12.93 -0.22 7.45
C THR A 456 13.39 1.23 7.33
N THR A 457 14.69 1.49 7.43
CA THR A 457 15.28 2.83 7.33
C THR A 457 15.48 3.32 5.90
N VAL A 458 14.99 2.58 4.90
CA VAL A 458 15.06 2.99 3.50
C VAL A 458 14.23 4.23 3.24
N ARG A 459 14.50 4.90 2.11
CA ARG A 459 13.74 6.03 1.60
C ARG A 459 13.14 5.69 0.24
N SER A 460 12.02 6.32 -0.08
CA SER A 460 11.56 6.47 -1.46
C SER A 460 11.50 7.97 -1.78
N HIS A 461 11.69 8.30 -3.05
CA HIS A 461 11.65 9.67 -3.56
C HIS A 461 10.36 9.94 -4.34
N GLY A 462 9.28 9.24 -4.01
CA GLY A 462 7.98 9.49 -4.60
C GLY A 462 7.49 10.90 -4.23
N GLN A 463 6.65 11.46 -5.08
CA GLN A 463 6.01 12.75 -4.88
C GLN A 463 5.55 12.91 -3.42
N SER A 464 6.07 13.93 -2.74
CA SER A 464 5.73 14.27 -1.35
C SER A 464 6.00 13.19 -0.29
N GLY A 465 6.93 12.25 -0.54
CA GLY A 465 7.27 11.20 0.43
C GLY A 465 6.24 10.07 0.49
N MET A 466 5.39 9.94 -0.53
CA MET A 466 4.39 8.89 -0.63
C MET A 466 5.05 7.51 -0.86
N PRO A 467 4.43 6.43 -0.35
CA PRO A 467 5.01 5.09 -0.40
C PRO A 467 5.04 4.52 -1.83
N ALA A 468 6.05 3.71 -2.14
CA ALA A 468 6.28 3.22 -3.49
C ALA A 468 6.55 1.70 -3.58
N LEU A 469 6.10 0.91 -2.61
CA LEU A 469 6.36 -0.54 -2.43
C LEU A 469 7.81 -0.89 -2.09
N TRP A 470 8.77 -0.16 -2.64
CA TRP A 470 10.21 -0.35 -2.47
C TRP A 470 10.85 0.84 -1.74
N GLY A 471 12.12 0.70 -1.39
CA GLY A 471 12.95 1.82 -0.97
C GLY A 471 14.43 1.49 -1.09
N TRP A 472 15.26 2.52 -1.00
CA TRP A 472 16.72 2.36 -0.95
C TRP A 472 17.37 3.17 0.16
N LEU A 473 18.59 2.79 0.51
CA LEU A 473 19.47 3.48 1.43
C LEU A 473 20.81 3.71 0.72
N ILE A 474 21.37 4.91 0.83
CA ILE A 474 22.68 5.27 0.26
C ILE A 474 23.54 5.92 1.34
N THR A 475 24.84 5.63 1.32
CA THR A 475 25.85 6.33 2.12
C THR A 475 26.84 7.07 1.22
N PRO A 476 27.45 8.19 1.69
CA PRO A 476 27.31 8.75 3.04
C PRO A 476 26.02 9.52 3.26
N THR A 477 25.34 9.98 2.21
CA THR A 477 24.10 10.76 2.34
C THR A 477 23.15 10.41 1.20
N PRO A 478 21.89 10.04 1.49
CA PRO A 478 20.89 9.83 0.45
C PRO A 478 20.58 11.16 -0.25
N PRO A 479 20.20 11.16 -1.54
CA PRO A 479 19.89 12.40 -2.23
C PRO A 479 18.69 13.10 -1.60
N ASP A 480 18.72 14.43 -1.54
CA ASP A 480 17.59 15.21 -1.04
C ASP A 480 16.40 15.16 -2.01
N ARG A 481 16.69 15.10 -3.31
CA ARG A 481 15.72 15.03 -4.40
C ARG A 481 16.14 13.99 -5.42
N ALA A 482 15.17 13.22 -5.89
CA ALA A 482 15.31 12.34 -7.04
C ALA A 482 13.95 12.18 -7.71
N VAL A 483 13.95 11.83 -8.99
CA VAL A 483 12.77 11.35 -9.69
C VAL A 483 12.80 9.84 -9.64
N GLN A 484 11.69 9.21 -9.25
CA GLN A 484 11.57 7.76 -9.33
C GLN A 484 10.48 7.32 -10.31
N ALA A 485 10.63 6.10 -10.81
CA ALA A 485 9.64 5.42 -11.61
C ALA A 485 9.64 3.93 -11.29
N LEU A 486 8.45 3.35 -11.28
CA LEU A 486 8.18 1.93 -11.08
C LEU A 486 7.43 1.41 -12.30
N ILE A 487 8.06 0.50 -13.03
CA ILE A 487 7.45 -0.15 -14.20
C ILE A 487 7.15 -1.59 -13.80
N LEU A 488 5.87 -1.95 -13.81
CA LEU A 488 5.41 -3.27 -13.42
C LEU A 488 4.82 -3.99 -14.63
N SER A 489 5.12 -5.28 -14.74
CA SER A 489 4.48 -6.15 -15.72
C SER A 489 4.39 -7.58 -15.21
N VAL A 490 3.42 -8.34 -15.72
CA VAL A 490 3.29 -9.77 -15.44
C VAL A 490 3.15 -10.50 -16.76
N SER A 491 3.83 -11.63 -16.88
CA SER A 491 3.64 -12.58 -17.98
C SER A 491 3.44 -13.99 -17.44
N SER A 492 2.73 -14.84 -18.19
CA SER A 492 2.69 -16.27 -17.88
C SER A 492 4.09 -16.87 -17.94
N THR A 493 4.50 -17.63 -16.93
CA THR A 493 5.77 -18.35 -16.94
C THR A 493 5.66 -19.54 -17.89
N PRO A 494 6.50 -19.65 -18.93
CA PRO A 494 6.54 -20.84 -19.77
C PRO A 494 6.85 -22.06 -18.91
N ILE A 495 6.06 -23.13 -19.04
CA ILE A 495 6.35 -24.39 -18.36
C ILE A 495 7.44 -25.09 -19.15
N THR A 496 8.61 -25.30 -18.54
CA THR A 496 9.70 -26.00 -19.22
C THR A 496 9.35 -27.47 -19.42
N ALA A 497 9.98 -28.13 -20.41
CA ALA A 497 9.77 -29.57 -20.62
C ALA A 497 10.16 -30.41 -19.40
N GLU A 498 11.13 -29.94 -18.61
CA GLU A 498 11.57 -30.56 -17.36
C GLU A 498 10.51 -30.42 -16.26
N ASP A 499 9.93 -29.23 -16.08
CA ASP A 499 8.83 -29.01 -15.13
C ASP A 499 7.63 -29.90 -15.47
N GLN A 500 7.27 -29.99 -16.75
CA GLN A 500 6.20 -30.88 -17.20
C GLN A 500 6.51 -32.35 -16.89
N ARG A 501 7.77 -32.79 -17.05
CA ARG A 501 8.18 -34.16 -16.70
C ARG A 501 8.12 -34.38 -15.19
N ARG A 502 8.58 -33.42 -14.40
CA ARG A 502 8.55 -33.49 -12.92
C ARG A 502 7.11 -33.56 -12.40
N GLU A 503 6.22 -32.74 -12.93
CA GLU A 503 4.79 -32.75 -12.59
C GLU A 503 4.11 -34.05 -12.96
N ARG A 504 4.40 -34.60 -14.15
CA ARG A 504 3.88 -35.92 -14.55
C ARG A 504 4.40 -37.04 -13.66
N GLY A 505 5.66 -36.95 -13.21
CA GLY A 505 6.24 -37.89 -12.24
C GLY A 505 5.50 -37.84 -10.91
N GLN A 506 5.34 -36.64 -10.34
CA GLN A 506 4.62 -36.45 -9.07
C GLN A 506 3.14 -36.88 -9.14
N HIS A 507 2.48 -36.70 -10.28
CA HIS A 507 1.11 -37.17 -10.47
C HIS A 507 1.03 -38.69 -10.45
N ARG A 508 1.94 -39.38 -11.16
CA ARG A 508 2.01 -40.85 -11.19
C ARG A 508 2.36 -41.48 -9.85
N GLU A 509 3.07 -40.77 -8.97
CA GLU A 509 3.39 -41.25 -7.62
C GLU A 509 2.21 -41.09 -6.64
N ARG A 510 1.21 -40.26 -6.96
CA ARG A 510 0.02 -40.03 -6.13
C ARG A 510 -1.17 -40.92 -6.50
N GLU A 511 -1.18 -41.43 -7.74
CA GLU A 511 -2.10 -42.48 -8.21
C GLU A 511 -1.62 -43.85 -7.75
#